data_AF-A0A6L4AFT4-F1
#
_entry.id   AF-A0A6L4AFT4-F1
#
_cell.length_a   1.000
_cell.length_b   1.000
_cell.length_c   1.000
_cell.angle_alpha   90.00
_cell.angle_beta   90.00
_cell.angle_gamma   90.00
#
_symmetry.space_group_name_H-M   'P 1'
#
loop_
_entity.id
_entity.type
_entity.pdbx_description
1 polymer ?
#
loop_
_entity_poly.entity_id
_entity_poly.type
_entity_poly.pdbx_seq_one_letter_code
_entity_poly.pdbx_strand_id
1 'polypeptide(L)'
;MAMAVMSPGRAGKHFSYVPVLFLVAACILFCRPGPADAALPPETGLGVYGVKSAGLEQAVRTLRKAHVGDVFAPPHRETIARLKQEGFRVFLTLNAFGGTAGWQEFPDAVPVTASGAPVSPKIGGVCPTHFPWRRQRLALLASWLQQFGAGEHGGIDGIWLDFIRYPGRWESSHPEIPDTCYCPRCLELFQVEKGVDIPDGLTAAAAAAWIRTHA
;
A
#
# COMPACT_ATOMS: atom_id res chain seq x y z
N MET A 1 -33.98 20.21 -64.56
CA MET A 1 -35.12 21.10 -64.90
C MET A 1 -35.51 21.77 -63.59
N ALA A 2 -35.19 23.02 -63.26
CA ALA A 2 -34.83 24.25 -63.99
C ALA A 2 -33.53 24.87 -63.42
N MET A 3 -32.56 25.26 -64.26
CA MET A 3 -32.22 26.61 -64.76
C MET A 3 -31.76 27.60 -63.66
N ALA A 4 -30.45 27.88 -63.57
CA ALA A 4 -29.69 28.98 -64.22
C ALA A 4 -29.68 30.24 -63.31
N VAL A 5 -28.60 30.99 -63.12
CA VAL A 5 -27.90 31.84 -64.10
C VAL A 5 -26.62 32.41 -63.44
N MET A 6 -25.56 32.57 -64.23
CA MET A 6 -24.33 33.31 -63.90
C MET A 6 -24.57 34.82 -63.82
N SER A 7 -23.82 35.55 -62.98
CA SER A 7 -23.27 36.85 -63.42
C SER A 7 -22.03 37.25 -62.60
N PRO A 8 -20.96 37.72 -63.26
CA PRO A 8 -19.77 38.27 -62.61
C PRO A 8 -19.87 39.79 -62.44
N GLY A 9 -19.50 40.31 -61.27
CA GLY A 9 -19.47 41.75 -60.99
C GLY A 9 -18.14 42.18 -60.37
N ARG A 10 -17.34 42.91 -61.16
CA ARG A 10 -16.05 43.52 -60.80
C ARG A 10 -16.28 44.87 -60.10
N ALA A 11 -15.59 45.09 -58.97
CA ALA A 11 -15.07 46.36 -58.44
C ALA A 11 -14.78 46.11 -56.95
N GLY A 12 -13.64 46.41 -56.33
CA GLY A 12 -12.50 47.23 -56.65
C GLY A 12 -11.90 47.66 -55.30
N LYS A 13 -10.58 47.82 -55.28
CA LYS A 13 -9.81 48.69 -54.38
C LYS A 13 -9.42 48.18 -52.97
N HIS A 14 -8.10 48.04 -52.86
CA HIS A 14 -7.22 48.28 -51.71
C HIS A 14 -7.41 47.41 -50.46
N PHE A 15 -6.58 46.37 -50.36
CA PHE A 15 -6.12 45.88 -49.07
C PHE A 15 -4.62 46.12 -48.96
N SER A 16 -4.27 47.03 -48.05
CA SER A 16 -2.90 47.35 -47.68
C SER A 16 -2.22 46.12 -47.07
N TYR A 17 -1.01 45.85 -47.55
CA TYR A 17 -0.06 44.95 -46.93
C TYR A 17 0.30 45.49 -45.53
N VAL A 18 -0.04 44.72 -44.49
CA VAL A 18 0.62 44.83 -43.18
C VAL A 18 1.60 43.66 -43.10
N PRO A 19 2.91 43.90 -42.91
CA PRO A 19 3.88 42.82 -42.84
C PRO A 19 3.69 42.05 -41.53
N VAL A 20 3.45 40.74 -41.64
CA VAL A 20 3.57 39.78 -40.54
C VAL A 20 5.06 39.63 -40.24
N LEU A 21 5.58 40.52 -39.41
CA LEU A 21 6.90 40.42 -38.83
C LEU A 21 6.74 40.73 -37.35
N PHE A 22 6.45 39.72 -36.52
CA PHE A 22 6.71 39.69 -35.07
C PHE A 22 6.03 38.43 -34.50
N LEU A 23 6.81 37.36 -34.29
CA LEU A 23 6.70 36.34 -33.23
C LEU A 23 7.36 35.01 -33.63
N VAL A 24 8.65 35.04 -33.97
CA VAL A 24 9.53 33.86 -33.87
C VAL A 24 10.86 34.30 -33.27
N ALA A 25 10.85 34.74 -32.02
CA ALA A 25 12.06 34.99 -31.22
C ALA A 25 11.72 35.06 -29.73
N ALA A 26 11.09 34.02 -29.18
CA ALA A 26 10.90 33.89 -27.73
C ALA A 26 10.79 32.42 -27.27
N CYS A 27 11.61 31.52 -27.86
CA CYS A 27 11.72 30.12 -27.38
C CYS A 27 13.15 29.62 -27.24
N ILE A 28 14.17 30.49 -27.38
CA ILE A 28 15.57 30.11 -27.17
C ILE A 28 16.20 31.22 -26.34
N LEU A 29 16.02 31.16 -25.01
CA LEU A 29 16.87 31.77 -23.97
C LEU A 29 16.23 31.64 -22.57
N PHE A 30 15.87 30.42 -22.14
CA PHE A 30 15.69 30.10 -20.72
C PHE A 30 16.15 28.68 -20.34
N CYS A 31 17.11 28.10 -21.08
CA CYS A 31 17.96 27.06 -20.49
C CYS A 31 19.07 27.75 -19.70
N ARG A 32 18.75 28.22 -18.50
CA ARG A 32 19.76 28.44 -17.47
C ARG A 32 20.35 27.06 -17.17
N PRO A 33 21.68 26.84 -17.29
CA PRO A 33 22.27 25.71 -16.60
C PRO A 33 21.96 25.90 -15.12
N GLY A 34 21.21 24.96 -14.53
CA GLY A 34 21.02 24.94 -13.09
C GLY A 34 22.41 24.97 -12.43
N PRO A 35 22.55 25.61 -11.25
CA PRO A 35 23.83 25.61 -10.55
C PRO A 35 24.33 24.16 -10.45
N ALA A 36 25.62 23.98 -10.68
CA ALA A 36 26.35 22.72 -10.61
C ALA A 36 26.43 22.14 -9.17
N ASP A 37 25.45 22.45 -8.34
CA ASP A 37 25.08 21.71 -7.14
C ASP A 37 23.89 20.83 -7.52
N ALA A 38 24.16 19.78 -8.30
CA ALA A 38 23.29 18.62 -8.26
C ALA A 38 23.38 18.09 -6.82
N ALA A 39 22.47 18.56 -5.97
CA ALA A 39 22.24 17.99 -4.65
C ALA A 39 22.21 16.47 -4.82
N LEU A 40 22.96 15.77 -3.97
CA LEU A 40 22.92 14.32 -3.88
C LEU A 40 21.45 13.87 -3.93
N PRO A 41 21.11 12.78 -4.65
CA PRO A 41 19.74 12.28 -4.69
C PRO A 41 19.25 12.17 -3.24
N PRO A 42 18.00 12.59 -2.94
CA PRO A 42 17.52 12.73 -1.57
C PRO A 42 17.92 11.48 -0.81
N GLU A 43 18.79 11.66 0.17
CA GLU A 43 19.56 10.58 0.79
C GLU A 43 18.62 9.41 1.09
N THR A 44 19.00 8.20 0.71
CA THR A 44 18.29 6.98 1.10
C THR A 44 18.10 6.98 2.62
N GLY A 45 16.92 7.41 3.06
CA GLY A 45 16.62 7.62 4.47
C GLY A 45 16.65 6.29 5.22
N LEU A 46 17.34 6.27 6.37
CA LEU A 46 17.30 5.12 7.26
C LEU A 46 15.97 5.11 8.01
N GLY A 47 15.28 3.96 8.00
CA GLY A 47 14.04 3.74 8.72
C GLY A 47 14.17 2.64 9.78
N VAL A 48 13.54 2.84 10.95
CA VAL A 48 13.57 1.86 12.05
C VAL A 48 12.17 1.45 12.47
N TYR A 49 11.92 0.13 12.41
CA TYR A 49 10.69 -0.48 12.86
C TYR A 49 10.68 -0.73 14.38
N GLY A 50 9.49 -0.63 14.98
CA GLY A 50 9.26 -1.04 16.36
C GLY A 50 9.57 0.04 17.40
N VAL A 51 9.47 1.32 17.03
CA VAL A 51 9.57 2.42 17.99
C VAL A 51 8.38 2.34 18.95
N LYS A 52 8.67 2.25 20.24
CA LYS A 52 7.66 2.13 21.31
C LYS A 52 7.44 3.47 22.01
N SER A 53 6.25 3.68 22.53
CA SER A 53 5.95 4.84 23.39
C SER A 53 6.75 4.81 24.70
N ALA A 54 6.98 3.61 25.24
CA ALA A 54 7.79 3.43 26.44
C ALA A 54 9.28 3.72 26.13
N GLY A 55 9.89 4.62 26.90
CA GLY A 55 11.30 4.99 26.73
C GLY A 55 11.58 5.90 25.51
N LEU A 56 10.55 6.59 25.01
CA LEU A 56 10.60 7.37 23.77
C LEU A 56 11.77 8.37 23.72
N GLU A 57 12.07 9.08 24.81
CA GLU A 57 13.18 10.05 24.84
C GLU A 57 14.55 9.42 24.57
N GLN A 58 14.79 8.24 25.16
CA GLN A 58 16.03 7.50 24.91
C GLN A 58 16.06 6.95 23.48
N ALA A 59 14.91 6.51 22.96
CA ALA A 59 14.78 6.08 21.57
C ALA A 59 15.13 7.24 20.62
N VAL A 60 14.52 8.42 20.78
CA VAL A 60 14.80 9.62 19.98
C VAL A 60 16.29 9.93 19.95
N ARG A 61 16.96 10.01 21.11
CA ARG A 61 18.41 10.27 21.16
C ARG A 61 19.22 9.25 20.37
N THR A 62 18.85 7.97 20.49
CA THR A 62 19.53 6.87 19.79
C THR A 62 19.32 6.95 18.28
N LEU A 63 18.08 7.18 17.85
CA LEU A 63 17.69 7.30 16.45
C LEU A 63 18.38 8.49 15.77
N ARG A 64 18.48 9.64 16.45
CA ARG A 64 19.21 10.81 15.97
C ARG A 64 20.69 10.53 15.77
N LYS A 65 21.34 9.90 16.75
CA LYS A 65 22.75 9.51 16.66
C LYS A 65 23.00 8.53 15.50
N ALA A 66 22.01 7.72 15.15
CA ALA A 66 22.05 6.79 14.04
C ALA A 66 21.59 7.40 12.70
N HIS A 67 21.28 8.71 12.65
CA HIS A 67 20.78 9.40 11.45
C HIS A 67 19.52 8.77 10.84
N VAL A 68 18.63 8.24 11.69
CA VAL A 68 17.32 7.71 11.27
C VAL A 68 16.38 8.87 10.95
N GLY A 69 15.72 8.81 9.80
CA GLY A 69 14.70 9.78 9.38
C GLY A 69 13.27 9.26 9.52
N ASP A 70 13.09 7.94 9.40
CA ASP A 70 11.77 7.31 9.34
C ASP A 70 11.53 6.37 10.53
N VAL A 71 10.35 6.45 11.12
CA VAL A 71 9.98 5.63 12.28
C VAL A 71 8.64 4.96 12.08
N PHE A 72 8.58 3.67 12.40
CA PHE A 72 7.34 2.90 12.42
C PHE A 72 6.86 2.73 13.87
N ALA A 73 5.74 3.36 14.18
CA ALA A 73 5.30 3.62 15.56
C ALA A 73 3.85 3.17 15.81
N PRO A 74 3.43 2.99 17.08
CA PRO A 74 2.04 2.75 17.43
C PRO A 74 1.16 3.99 17.21
N PRO A 75 -0.16 3.81 17.06
CA PRO A 75 -1.14 4.89 16.82
C PRO A 75 -1.46 5.70 18.10
N HIS A 76 -0.44 6.19 18.81
CA HIS A 76 -0.61 6.97 20.05
C HIS A 76 -0.31 8.44 19.82
N ARG A 77 -1.29 9.32 20.08
CA ARG A 77 -1.22 10.77 19.80
C ARG A 77 0.06 11.43 20.32
N GLU A 78 0.40 11.20 21.59
CA GLU A 78 1.59 11.80 22.23
C GLU A 78 2.89 11.31 21.61
N THR A 79 2.98 10.02 21.28
CA THR A 79 4.14 9.43 20.61
C THR A 79 4.33 10.02 19.22
N ILE A 80 3.25 10.11 18.43
CA ILE A 80 3.26 10.70 17.09
C ILE A 80 3.70 12.17 17.17
N ALA A 81 3.06 12.96 18.04
CA ALA A 81 3.37 14.39 18.19
C ALA A 81 4.84 14.60 18.56
N ARG A 82 5.36 13.85 19.54
CA ARG A 82 6.76 13.95 19.96
C ARG A 82 7.73 13.58 18.83
N LEU A 83 7.47 12.51 18.08
CA LEU A 83 8.31 12.12 16.94
C LEU A 83 8.27 13.15 15.81
N LYS A 84 7.10 13.73 15.52
CA LYS A 84 6.96 14.80 14.51
C LYS A 84 7.65 16.10 14.94
N GLN A 85 7.59 16.47 16.22
CA GLN A 85 8.35 17.62 16.76
C GLN A 85 9.86 17.44 16.60
N GLU A 86 10.33 16.19 16.69
CA GLU A 86 11.70 15.81 16.40
C GLU A 86 11.94 15.63 14.88
N GLY A 87 11.03 16.03 14.00
CA GLY A 87 11.26 16.02 12.56
C GLY A 87 11.41 14.63 11.92
N PHE A 88 11.00 13.55 12.60
CA PHE A 88 10.91 12.24 11.98
C PHE A 88 9.71 12.16 11.02
N ARG A 89 9.81 11.34 9.97
CA ARG A 89 8.64 10.84 9.25
C ARG A 89 8.05 9.67 10.03
N VAL A 90 6.75 9.74 10.33
CA VAL A 90 6.06 8.79 11.21
C VAL A 90 5.08 7.96 10.39
N PHE A 91 5.33 6.65 10.36
CA PHE A 91 4.46 5.66 9.76
C PHE A 91 3.77 4.84 10.85
N LEU A 92 2.44 4.70 10.80
CA LEU A 92 1.75 3.87 11.79
C LEU A 92 1.77 2.40 11.38
N THR A 93 2.14 1.53 12.33
CA THR A 93 2.16 0.08 12.11
C THR A 93 0.77 -0.50 12.28
N LEU A 94 0.18 -1.02 11.19
CA LEU A 94 -1.05 -1.81 11.21
C LEU A 94 -0.71 -3.28 11.04
N ASN A 95 -1.02 -4.11 12.04
CA ASN A 95 -1.03 -5.55 11.86
C ASN A 95 -2.21 -5.94 10.94
N ALA A 96 -1.89 -6.45 9.76
CA ALA A 96 -2.86 -6.90 8.76
C ALA A 96 -3.39 -8.30 9.09
N PHE A 97 -2.53 -9.31 9.22
CA PHE A 97 -2.95 -10.71 9.39
C PHE A 97 -2.08 -11.51 10.37
N GLY A 98 -1.28 -10.86 11.21
CA GLY A 98 -0.35 -11.52 12.14
C GLY A 98 -0.95 -11.82 13.52
N GLY A 99 -0.44 -12.86 14.18
CA GLY A 99 -0.82 -13.20 15.56
C GLY A 99 -2.21 -13.84 15.69
N THR A 100 -2.68 -14.01 16.93
CA THR A 100 -3.90 -14.79 17.24
C THR A 100 -5.06 -13.93 17.73
N ALA A 101 -4.89 -12.61 17.83
CA ALA A 101 -5.90 -11.71 18.42
C ALA A 101 -7.26 -11.80 17.71
N GLY A 102 -7.25 -11.96 16.37
CA GLY A 102 -8.48 -12.09 15.59
C GLY A 102 -9.27 -13.37 15.85
N TRP A 103 -8.66 -14.39 16.46
CA TRP A 103 -9.31 -15.70 16.64
C TRP A 103 -10.37 -15.70 17.73
N GLN A 104 -10.26 -14.81 18.72
CA GLN A 104 -11.24 -14.70 19.80
C GLN A 104 -12.56 -14.13 19.29
N GLU A 105 -12.48 -13.10 18.44
CA GLU A 105 -13.65 -12.45 17.84
C GLU A 105 -14.17 -13.23 16.61
N PHE A 106 -13.25 -13.82 15.83
CA PHE A 106 -13.56 -14.57 14.62
C PHE A 106 -12.89 -15.96 14.65
N PRO A 107 -13.50 -16.96 15.34
CA PRO A 107 -12.93 -18.31 15.42
C PRO A 107 -12.74 -18.98 14.06
N ASP A 108 -13.58 -18.66 13.07
CA ASP A 108 -13.49 -19.18 11.71
C ASP A 108 -12.42 -18.47 10.86
N ALA A 109 -11.75 -17.45 11.40
CA ALA A 109 -10.65 -16.75 10.74
C ALA A 109 -9.30 -17.47 10.88
N VAL A 110 -9.23 -18.53 11.71
CA VAL A 110 -8.05 -19.39 11.86
C VAL A 110 -7.77 -20.10 10.53
N PRO A 111 -6.57 -19.96 9.94
CA PRO A 111 -6.21 -20.65 8.71
C PRO A 111 -6.20 -22.17 8.89
N VAL A 112 -6.58 -22.89 7.84
CA VAL A 112 -6.62 -24.36 7.81
C VAL A 112 -5.46 -24.89 6.98
N THR A 113 -4.69 -25.81 7.53
CA THR A 113 -3.53 -26.42 6.89
C THR A 113 -3.94 -27.47 5.85
N ALA A 114 -3.00 -27.91 5.03
CA ALA A 114 -3.20 -29.02 4.09
C ALA A 114 -3.54 -30.37 4.75
N SER A 115 -3.32 -30.53 6.06
CA SER A 115 -3.81 -31.70 6.80
C SER A 115 -5.26 -31.55 7.26
N GLY A 116 -5.89 -30.41 7.00
CA GLY A 116 -7.22 -30.05 7.48
C GLY A 116 -7.27 -29.57 8.94
N ALA A 117 -6.12 -29.43 9.60
CA ALA A 117 -6.04 -28.92 10.96
C ALA A 117 -5.99 -27.38 10.98
N PRO A 118 -6.47 -26.71 12.04
CA PRO A 118 -6.20 -25.30 12.23
C PRO A 118 -4.70 -25.05 12.43
N VAL A 119 -4.20 -23.90 11.96
CA VAL A 119 -2.85 -23.44 12.26
C VAL A 119 -2.66 -23.28 13.77
N SER A 120 -1.49 -23.69 14.27
CA SER A 120 -1.21 -23.62 15.70
C SER A 120 -1.06 -22.17 16.20
N PRO A 121 -1.41 -21.87 17.46
CA PRO A 121 -1.19 -20.55 18.05
C PRO A 121 0.28 -20.08 18.02
N LYS A 122 1.24 -21.01 18.00
CA LYS A 122 2.67 -20.72 17.90
C LYS A 122 3.00 -20.02 16.57
N ILE A 123 2.40 -20.47 15.47
CA ILE A 123 2.54 -19.80 14.17
C ILE A 123 1.62 -18.56 14.13
N GLY A 124 0.38 -18.71 14.60
CA GLY A 124 -0.63 -17.65 14.59
C GLY A 124 -1.05 -17.26 13.16
N GLY A 125 -1.67 -16.10 13.05
CA GLY A 125 -2.06 -15.48 11.80
C GLY A 125 -3.55 -15.64 11.47
N VAL A 126 -4.07 -14.74 10.66
CA VAL A 126 -5.48 -14.70 10.24
C VAL A 126 -5.59 -15.01 8.76
N CYS A 127 -6.62 -15.75 8.36
CA CYS A 127 -6.85 -16.09 6.96
C CYS A 127 -7.07 -14.80 6.14
N PRO A 128 -6.21 -14.49 5.14
CA PRO A 128 -6.33 -13.25 4.37
C PRO A 128 -7.63 -13.10 3.57
N THR A 129 -8.37 -14.20 3.33
CA THR A 129 -9.68 -14.18 2.66
C THR A 129 -10.84 -13.97 3.63
N HIS A 130 -10.60 -13.91 4.95
CA HIS A 130 -11.64 -13.71 5.94
C HIS A 130 -12.20 -12.27 5.92
N PHE A 131 -13.37 -12.10 5.30
CA PHE A 131 -13.96 -10.79 5.01
C PHE A 131 -14.27 -9.93 6.24
N PRO A 132 -14.87 -10.43 7.33
CA PRO A 132 -15.14 -9.61 8.51
C PRO A 132 -13.86 -9.02 9.13
N TRP A 133 -12.77 -9.78 9.18
CA TRP A 133 -11.48 -9.30 9.68
C TRP A 133 -10.90 -8.21 8.79
N ARG A 134 -10.87 -8.43 7.46
CA ARG A 134 -10.41 -7.41 6.50
C ARG A 134 -11.18 -6.10 6.67
N ARG A 135 -12.51 -6.20 6.78
CA ARG A 135 -13.38 -5.03 6.99
C ARG A 135 -13.03 -4.30 8.29
N GLN A 136 -12.77 -5.03 9.38
CA GLN A 136 -12.36 -4.42 10.65
C GLN A 136 -10.98 -3.73 10.53
N ARG A 137 -10.01 -4.33 9.84
CA ARG A 137 -8.70 -3.72 9.60
C ARG A 137 -8.80 -2.44 8.76
N LEU A 138 -9.63 -2.46 7.71
CA LEU A 138 -9.88 -1.29 6.86
C LEU A 138 -10.60 -0.16 7.62
N ALA A 139 -11.57 -0.50 8.46
CA ALA A 139 -12.24 0.48 9.32
C ALA A 139 -11.27 1.11 10.34
N LEU A 140 -10.40 0.29 10.95
CA LEU A 140 -9.35 0.79 11.84
C LEU A 140 -8.41 1.74 11.11
N LEU A 141 -7.94 1.36 9.93
CA LEU A 141 -7.10 2.20 9.07
C LEU A 141 -7.78 3.54 8.75
N ALA A 142 -9.04 3.51 8.32
CA ALA A 142 -9.81 4.74 8.05
C ALA A 142 -9.90 5.63 9.30
N SER A 143 -10.10 5.03 10.49
CA SER A 143 -10.14 5.78 11.75
C SER A 143 -8.79 6.44 12.08
N TRP A 144 -7.67 5.82 11.75
CA TRP A 144 -6.33 6.41 11.95
C TRP A 144 -6.08 7.56 11.00
N LEU A 145 -6.50 7.46 9.74
CA LEU A 145 -6.38 8.56 8.78
C LEU A 145 -7.20 9.78 9.24
N GLN A 146 -8.40 9.56 9.80
CA GLN A 146 -9.19 10.65 10.38
C GLN A 146 -8.55 11.27 11.62
N GLN A 147 -7.97 10.44 12.50
CA GLN A 147 -7.42 10.90 13.78
C GLN A 147 -6.03 11.52 13.68
N PHE A 148 -5.21 11.05 12.74
CA PHE A 148 -3.78 11.34 12.67
C PHE A 148 -3.31 11.82 11.29
N GLY A 149 -4.15 11.75 10.25
CA GLY A 149 -3.77 12.15 8.88
C GLY A 149 -3.53 13.65 8.72
N ALA A 150 -3.98 14.47 9.67
CA ALA A 150 -3.67 15.89 9.78
C ALA A 150 -3.35 16.24 11.24
N GLY A 151 -2.57 17.31 11.46
CA GLY A 151 -2.25 17.80 12.81
C GLY A 151 -1.28 18.96 12.81
N GLU A 152 -1.10 19.58 13.99
CA GLU A 152 -0.24 20.75 14.23
C GLU A 152 1.20 20.56 13.75
N HIS A 153 1.69 19.31 13.75
CA HIS A 153 3.04 18.95 13.28
C HIS A 153 3.04 18.13 11.99
N GLY A 154 2.02 18.26 11.13
CA GLY A 154 2.04 17.73 9.76
C GLY A 154 1.47 16.32 9.57
N GLY A 155 0.67 15.81 10.51
CA GLY A 155 0.05 14.48 10.41
C GLY A 155 1.05 13.31 10.33
N ILE A 156 0.54 12.09 10.16
CA ILE A 156 1.35 10.91 9.85
C ILE A 156 1.78 10.91 8.39
N ASP A 157 2.95 10.33 8.10
CA ASP A 157 3.55 10.29 6.77
C ASP A 157 3.20 9.00 6.00
N GLY A 158 2.56 8.05 6.67
CA GLY A 158 2.01 6.87 6.01
C GLY A 158 1.62 5.76 6.98
N ILE A 159 1.36 4.60 6.39
CA ILE A 159 0.94 3.39 7.10
C ILE A 159 1.86 2.26 6.67
N TRP A 160 2.37 1.53 7.65
CA TRP A 160 3.11 0.30 7.44
C TRP A 160 2.21 -0.89 7.70
N LEU A 161 1.96 -1.67 6.65
CA LEU A 161 1.13 -2.87 6.74
C LEU A 161 2.01 -4.06 7.13
N ASP A 162 1.96 -4.42 8.39
CA ASP A 162 2.70 -5.56 8.94
C ASP A 162 1.93 -6.87 8.71
N PHE A 163 2.64 -7.98 8.49
CA PHE A 163 2.06 -9.29 8.22
C PHE A 163 1.01 -9.31 7.07
N ILE A 164 1.28 -8.63 5.95
CA ILE A 164 0.44 -8.69 4.73
C ILE A 164 0.61 -9.99 3.93
N ARG A 165 0.46 -11.12 4.59
CA ARG A 165 0.72 -12.46 4.02
C ARG A 165 -0.04 -13.54 4.77
N TYR A 166 -0.05 -14.74 4.20
CA TYR A 166 -0.46 -15.96 4.91
C TYR A 166 0.49 -16.26 6.10
N PRO A 167 0.01 -17.04 7.09
CA PRO A 167 0.81 -17.40 8.26
C PRO A 167 2.17 -17.99 7.93
N GLY A 168 3.14 -17.69 8.78
CA GLY A 168 4.47 -18.29 8.72
C GLY A 168 5.48 -17.50 9.52
N ARG A 169 6.53 -18.19 9.95
CA ARG A 169 7.72 -17.61 10.60
C ARG A 169 8.91 -17.86 9.69
N TRP A 170 9.46 -16.80 9.12
CA TRP A 170 10.52 -16.88 8.11
C TRP A 170 11.84 -16.31 8.64
N GLU A 171 11.81 -15.65 9.80
CA GLU A 171 12.91 -14.97 10.47
C GLU A 171 13.89 -15.96 11.17
N SER A 172 13.98 -17.18 10.66
CA SER A 172 14.78 -18.30 11.17
C SER A 172 15.55 -18.94 10.02
N SER A 173 16.71 -19.54 10.31
CA SER A 173 17.46 -20.36 9.34
C SER A 173 16.65 -21.56 8.83
N HIS A 174 15.63 -21.97 9.59
CA HIS A 174 14.67 -23.00 9.24
C HIS A 174 13.26 -22.38 9.33
N PRO A 175 12.73 -21.82 8.23
CA PRO A 175 11.45 -21.14 8.25
C PRO A 175 10.30 -22.14 8.45
N GLU A 176 9.36 -21.81 9.33
CA GLU A 176 8.12 -22.55 9.55
C GLU A 176 7.01 -21.91 8.70
N ILE A 177 6.79 -22.43 7.49
CA ILE A 177 5.76 -21.95 6.55
C ILE A 177 4.70 -23.06 6.40
N PRO A 178 3.57 -22.99 7.13
CA PRO A 178 2.53 -24.00 6.99
C PRO A 178 1.86 -23.88 5.63
N ASP A 179 1.66 -25.03 4.99
CA ASP A 179 0.88 -25.13 3.76
C ASP A 179 -0.58 -24.81 4.06
N THR A 180 -0.98 -23.60 3.71
CA THR A 180 -2.27 -22.97 4.04
C THR A 180 -2.70 -22.08 2.88
N CYS A 181 -3.98 -21.73 2.73
CA CYS A 181 -5.10 -22.04 3.59
C CYS A 181 -6.18 -22.82 2.84
N TYR A 182 -6.65 -23.94 3.40
CA TYR A 182 -7.64 -24.84 2.80
C TYR A 182 -9.01 -24.74 3.49
N CYS A 183 -9.34 -23.57 4.05
CA CYS A 183 -10.70 -23.33 4.56
C CYS A 183 -11.69 -23.18 3.39
N PRO A 184 -13.01 -23.40 3.61
CA PRO A 184 -14.01 -23.37 2.54
C PRO A 184 -13.93 -22.12 1.66
N ARG A 185 -13.75 -20.93 2.28
CA ARG A 185 -13.62 -19.66 1.54
C ARG A 185 -12.42 -19.63 0.60
N CYS A 186 -11.27 -20.16 1.03
CA CYS A 186 -10.09 -20.19 0.18
C CYS A 186 -10.23 -21.19 -0.96
N LEU A 187 -10.87 -22.34 -0.72
CA LEU A 187 -11.13 -23.33 -1.77
C LEU A 187 -12.10 -22.77 -2.82
N GLU A 188 -13.16 -22.08 -2.39
CA GLU A 188 -14.09 -21.39 -3.28
C GLU A 188 -13.38 -20.34 -4.14
N LEU A 189 -12.59 -19.45 -3.52
CA LEU A 189 -11.82 -18.44 -4.25
C LEU A 189 -10.79 -19.06 -5.19
N PHE A 190 -10.12 -20.14 -4.77
CA PHE A 190 -9.16 -20.85 -5.62
C PHE A 190 -9.83 -21.43 -6.87
N GLN A 191 -11.00 -22.07 -6.73
CA GLN A 191 -11.77 -22.59 -7.87
C GLN A 191 -12.10 -21.48 -8.87
N VAL A 192 -12.60 -20.34 -8.39
CA VAL A 192 -12.92 -19.18 -9.23
C VAL A 192 -11.68 -18.62 -9.91
N GLU A 193 -10.59 -18.39 -9.17
CA GLU A 193 -9.37 -17.77 -9.71
C GLU A 193 -8.60 -18.69 -10.67
N LYS A 194 -8.67 -20.00 -10.48
CA LYS A 194 -8.00 -20.99 -11.33
C LYS A 194 -8.88 -21.58 -12.43
N GLY A 195 -10.19 -21.38 -12.36
CA GLY A 195 -11.14 -22.00 -13.30
C GLY A 195 -11.12 -23.52 -13.20
N VAL A 196 -11.02 -24.06 -11.99
CA VAL A 196 -11.04 -25.51 -11.72
C VAL A 196 -12.23 -25.85 -10.84
N ASP A 197 -12.80 -27.03 -11.05
CA ASP A 197 -13.88 -27.56 -10.23
C ASP A 197 -13.30 -28.61 -9.27
N ILE A 198 -13.12 -28.24 -8.00
CA ILE A 198 -12.72 -29.18 -6.96
C ILE A 198 -13.96 -30.02 -6.63
N PRO A 199 -13.85 -31.36 -6.56
CA PRO A 199 -15.00 -32.20 -6.22
C PRO A 199 -15.68 -31.77 -4.91
N ASP A 200 -17.00 -31.73 -4.93
CA ASP A 200 -17.80 -31.36 -3.77
C ASP A 200 -17.62 -32.35 -2.60
N GLY A 201 -17.75 -31.83 -1.38
CA GLY A 201 -17.73 -32.65 -0.16
C GLY A 201 -16.34 -33.16 0.27
N LEU A 202 -15.27 -32.78 -0.44
CA LEU A 202 -13.91 -33.10 0.00
C LEU A 202 -13.59 -32.39 1.32
N THR A 203 -12.92 -33.10 2.22
CA THR A 203 -12.28 -32.49 3.38
C THR A 203 -11.13 -31.58 2.92
N ALA A 204 -10.71 -30.63 3.76
CA ALA A 204 -9.57 -29.76 3.45
C ALA A 204 -8.29 -30.55 3.05
N ALA A 205 -8.05 -31.70 3.70
CA ALA A 205 -6.91 -32.56 3.36
C ALA A 205 -7.06 -33.24 1.99
N ALA A 206 -8.25 -33.74 1.68
CA ALA A 206 -8.52 -34.34 0.38
C ALA A 206 -8.48 -33.29 -0.75
N ALA A 207 -9.01 -32.09 -0.49
CA ALA A 207 -8.91 -30.96 -1.42
C ALA A 207 -7.45 -30.55 -1.65
N ALA A 208 -6.62 -30.48 -0.61
CA ALA A 208 -5.20 -30.19 -0.75
C ALA A 208 -4.47 -31.24 -1.62
N ALA A 209 -4.74 -32.52 -1.40
CA ALA A 209 -4.17 -33.60 -2.22
C ALA A 209 -4.65 -33.55 -3.68
N TRP A 210 -5.94 -33.23 -3.89
CA TRP A 210 -6.51 -33.08 -5.23
C TRP A 210 -5.85 -31.92 -5.98
N ILE A 211 -5.75 -30.74 -5.35
CA ILE A 211 -5.12 -29.54 -5.94
C ILE A 211 -3.71 -29.87 -6.41
N ARG A 212 -2.89 -30.54 -5.60
CA ARG A 212 -1.50 -30.89 -5.94
C ARG A 212 -1.34 -31.78 -7.17
N THR A 213 -2.39 -32.48 -7.57
CA THR A 213 -2.36 -33.46 -8.66
C THR A 213 -3.15 -33.02 -9.90
N HIS A 214 -3.98 -31.98 -9.78
CA HIS A 214 -4.91 -31.57 -10.83
C HIS A 214 -4.86 -30.07 -11.19
N ALA A 215 -4.15 -29.24 -10.43
CA ALA A 215 -4.10 -27.79 -10.61
C ALA A 215 -2.68 -27.20 -10.52
#